data_AF-A0AAI9YLM2-F1
#
_entry.id   AF-A0AAI9YLM2-F1
#
_cell.length_a   1.000
_cell.length_b   1.000
_cell.length_c   1.000
_cell.angle_alpha   90.00
_cell.angle_beta   90.00
_cell.angle_gamma   90.00
#
_symmetry.space_group_name_H-M   'P 1'
#
loop_
_entity.id
_entity.type
_entity.pdbx_description
1 polymer ?
#
loop_
_entity_poly.entity_id
_entity_poly.type
_entity_poly.pdbx_seq_one_letter_code
_entity_poly.pdbx_strand_id
1 'polypeptide(L)'
;MSYEPEFQQAYDDLVSSLEASSLLTEHPEYRRALPIVCEPETIAQFRVVWDDDQGKPQLNRGYRIHYNTALGPCKGGIRFHKSVNLSVLKFLGLAQVFKNALTGLSIGGAKGGSDFDPKGRTDNEIRRFCQAFMNQLHHHVGINIDIPGGDIGVSEREIGWLFGHFKTINRSSEAVITGKGLTWGGSYGRKEAAGFGVAYYVEEMIRYRSKGTDSLKGKAVAVSGAGNVALHAALKTIQLGGIVKSVSDSLGSLVATSARGIDLDTLQAIMVLKTRRAQLATFAKQGEHTGFNYIAGVRPWEFVGQVDVAMPCATQNELSLQEAKSLIAAGCHYVAEGSNMGCTAEACALFES
;
A
#
# COMPACT_ATOMS: atom_id res chain seq x y z
N MET A 1 20.24 -9.46 18.79
CA MET A 1 19.50 -8.90 17.64
C MET A 1 19.25 -7.43 17.92
N SER A 2 19.42 -6.55 16.93
CA SER A 2 18.95 -5.17 17.04
C SER A 2 17.44 -5.14 17.21
N TYR A 3 16.91 -4.20 18.00
CA TYR A 3 15.47 -4.05 18.17
C TYR A 3 14.86 -3.48 16.88
N GLU A 4 13.97 -4.25 16.25
CA GLU A 4 13.29 -3.92 15.00
C GLU A 4 11.76 -4.02 15.22
N PRO A 5 11.12 -2.99 15.82
CA PRO A 5 9.76 -3.10 16.34
C PRO A 5 8.72 -3.46 15.28
N GLU A 6 8.78 -2.83 14.11
CA GLU A 6 7.84 -3.11 13.03
C GLU A 6 8.01 -4.54 12.49
N PHE A 7 9.25 -5.02 12.40
CA PHE A 7 9.53 -6.39 11.96
C PHE A 7 9.09 -7.43 13.01
N GLN A 8 9.38 -7.19 14.28
CA GLN A 8 9.03 -8.10 15.36
C GLN A 8 7.52 -8.25 15.49
N GLN A 9 6.76 -7.16 15.37
CA GLN A 9 5.30 -7.23 15.35
C GLN A 9 4.79 -8.17 14.24
N ALA A 10 5.26 -7.97 13.00
CA ALA A 10 4.82 -8.79 11.88
C ALA A 10 5.24 -10.27 12.00
N TYR A 11 6.40 -10.54 12.61
CA TYR A 11 6.84 -11.88 12.95
C TYR A 11 5.92 -12.52 14.00
N ASP A 12 5.64 -11.81 15.08
CA ASP A 12 4.82 -12.29 16.18
C ASP A 12 3.38 -12.58 15.72
N ASP A 13 2.81 -11.69 14.90
CA ASP A 13 1.47 -11.86 14.31
C ASP A 13 1.42 -13.12 13.42
N LEU A 14 2.43 -13.31 12.56
CA LEU A 14 2.54 -14.49 11.71
C LEU A 14 2.66 -15.77 12.55
N VAL A 15 3.60 -15.82 13.49
CA VAL A 15 3.83 -17.02 14.32
C VAL A 15 2.58 -17.35 15.12
N SER A 16 1.96 -16.35 15.76
CA SER A 16 0.74 -16.53 16.55
C SER A 16 -0.39 -17.11 15.72
N SER A 17 -0.59 -16.63 14.48
CA SER A 17 -1.62 -17.16 13.59
C SER A 17 -1.38 -18.62 13.19
N LEU A 18 -0.12 -19.02 13.00
CA LEU A 18 0.24 -20.40 12.65
C LEU A 18 0.11 -21.33 13.85
N GLU A 19 0.49 -20.87 15.05
CA GLU A 19 0.36 -21.61 16.30
C GLU A 19 -1.10 -21.80 16.74
N ALA A 20 -1.96 -20.82 16.45
CA ALA A 20 -3.40 -20.92 16.69
C ALA A 20 -4.11 -21.90 15.74
N SER A 21 -3.45 -22.32 14.66
CA SER A 21 -4.00 -23.26 13.66
C SER A 21 -3.56 -24.72 13.90
N SER A 22 -4.17 -25.68 13.21
CA SER A 22 -3.72 -27.08 13.24
C SER A 22 -2.43 -27.33 12.44
N LEU A 23 -1.96 -26.36 11.65
CA LEU A 23 -0.87 -26.53 10.69
C LEU A 23 0.42 -27.08 11.32
N LEU A 24 0.87 -26.49 12.43
CA LEU A 24 2.15 -26.90 13.06
C LEU A 24 2.05 -28.20 13.87
N THR A 25 0.84 -28.72 14.05
CA THR A 25 0.56 -30.03 14.62
C THR A 25 0.50 -31.09 13.52
N GLU A 26 -0.16 -30.79 12.40
CA GLU A 26 -0.24 -31.66 11.22
C GLU A 26 1.09 -31.73 10.45
N HIS A 27 1.83 -30.63 10.41
CA HIS A 27 3.11 -30.46 9.70
C HIS A 27 4.19 -29.88 10.64
N PRO A 28 4.66 -30.66 11.63
CA PRO A 28 5.64 -30.19 12.62
C PRO A 28 6.98 -29.78 12.00
N GLU A 29 7.32 -30.28 10.82
CA GLU A 29 8.52 -29.89 10.07
C GLU A 29 8.56 -28.40 9.74
N TYR A 30 7.42 -27.72 9.61
CA TYR A 30 7.36 -26.28 9.33
C TYR A 30 7.85 -25.42 10.49
N ARG A 31 7.89 -25.95 11.72
CA ARG A 31 8.56 -25.26 12.84
C ARG A 31 10.04 -24.99 12.57
N ARG A 32 10.68 -25.82 11.73
CA ARG A 32 12.06 -25.60 11.27
C ARG A 32 12.15 -24.57 10.15
N ALA A 33 11.10 -24.44 9.33
CA ALA A 33 11.06 -23.47 8.23
C ALA A 33 10.79 -22.04 8.71
N LEU A 34 9.99 -21.85 9.77
CA LEU A 34 9.62 -20.53 10.28
C LEU A 34 10.81 -19.62 10.61
N PRO A 35 11.79 -20.03 11.44
CA PRO A 35 12.94 -19.17 11.71
C PRO A 35 13.79 -18.90 10.46
N ILE A 36 13.78 -19.80 9.47
CA ILE A 36 14.53 -19.65 8.21
C ILE A 36 13.84 -18.60 7.32
N VAL A 37 12.53 -18.72 7.08
CA VAL A 37 11.79 -17.82 6.18
C VAL A 37 11.66 -16.41 6.75
N CYS A 38 11.77 -16.26 8.07
CA CYS A 38 11.72 -14.96 8.74
C CYS A 38 13.04 -14.20 8.68
N GLU A 39 14.16 -14.84 8.33
CA GLU A 39 15.41 -14.15 8.04
C GLU A 39 15.52 -13.87 6.53
N PRO A 40 15.80 -12.63 6.10
CA PRO A 40 15.96 -12.33 4.68
C PRO A 40 17.14 -13.09 4.07
N GLU A 41 16.99 -13.58 2.84
CA GLU A 41 18.10 -14.20 2.10
C GLU A 41 19.28 -13.24 1.88
N THR A 42 19.03 -11.96 1.60
CA THR A 42 20.07 -10.94 1.43
C THR A 42 19.57 -9.53 1.75
N ILE A 43 20.42 -8.73 2.41
CA ILE A 43 20.20 -7.30 2.65
C ILE A 43 21.35 -6.52 2.00
N ALA A 44 21.03 -5.67 1.03
CA ALA A 44 21.93 -4.66 0.50
C ALA A 44 21.61 -3.31 1.14
N GLN A 45 22.61 -2.70 1.79
CA GLN A 45 22.54 -1.32 2.28
C GLN A 45 23.68 -0.52 1.65
N PHE A 46 23.36 0.65 1.11
CA PHE A 46 24.32 1.46 0.37
C PHE A 46 24.10 2.96 0.60
N ARG A 47 25.17 3.71 0.41
CA ARG A 47 25.15 5.17 0.49
C ARG A 47 24.64 5.77 -0.82
N VAL A 48 23.78 6.78 -0.74
CA VAL A 48 23.29 7.53 -1.90
C VAL A 48 23.68 9.00 -1.74
N VAL A 49 24.63 9.44 -2.55
CA VAL A 49 25.08 10.84 -2.61
C VAL A 49 24.52 11.48 -3.87
N TRP A 50 23.92 12.66 -3.74
CA TRP A 50 23.27 13.40 -4.82
C TRP A 50 23.34 14.91 -4.54
N ASP A 51 23.23 15.76 -5.56
CA ASP A 51 23.28 17.21 -5.39
C ASP A 51 21.88 17.84 -5.44
N ASP A 52 21.63 18.77 -4.53
CA ASP A 52 20.42 19.60 -4.56
C ASP A 52 20.48 20.68 -5.66
N ASP A 53 19.41 21.45 -5.80
CA ASP A 53 19.37 22.51 -6.82
C ASP A 53 20.32 23.69 -6.54
N GLN A 54 20.90 23.78 -5.34
CA GLN A 54 21.94 24.75 -4.99
C GLN A 54 23.36 24.20 -5.23
N GLY A 55 23.49 22.96 -5.73
CA GLY A 55 24.76 22.30 -5.95
C GLY A 55 25.42 21.80 -4.67
N LYS A 56 24.68 21.70 -3.56
CA LYS A 56 25.19 21.18 -2.30
C LYS A 56 25.01 19.66 -2.26
N PRO A 57 26.05 18.90 -1.85
CA PRO A 57 25.93 17.45 -1.72
C PRO A 57 25.00 17.09 -0.56
N GLN A 58 24.10 16.16 -0.84
CA GLN A 58 23.14 15.57 0.06
C GLN A 58 23.44 14.07 0.22
N LEU A 59 22.99 13.51 1.35
CA LEU A 59 23.30 12.14 1.75
C LEU A 59 22.04 11.44 2.24
N ASN A 60 21.78 10.25 1.67
CA ASN A 60 20.70 9.37 2.09
C ASN A 60 21.18 7.91 2.15
N ARG A 61 20.41 7.08 2.86
CA ARG A 61 20.63 5.62 2.91
C ARG A 61 19.73 4.93 1.91
N GLY A 62 20.27 4.02 1.13
CA GLY A 62 19.53 3.14 0.23
C GLY A 62 19.53 1.71 0.72
N TYR A 63 18.45 0.99 0.44
CA TYR A 63 18.23 -0.39 0.88
C TYR A 63 17.58 -1.23 -0.22
N ARG A 64 17.99 -2.49 -0.32
CA ARG A 64 17.24 -3.54 -0.99
C ARG A 64 17.32 -4.85 -0.22
N ILE A 65 16.17 -5.39 0.16
CA ILE A 65 16.02 -6.62 0.93
C ILE A 65 15.39 -7.66 0.01
N HIS A 66 16.17 -8.66 -0.36
CA HIS A 66 15.70 -9.87 -1.01
C HIS A 66 15.32 -10.84 0.10
N TYR A 67 14.02 -11.03 0.28
CA TYR A 67 13.52 -11.74 1.45
C TYR A 67 13.46 -13.24 1.20
N ASN A 68 12.82 -13.64 0.11
CA ASN A 68 12.69 -15.04 -0.26
C ASN A 68 12.54 -15.19 -1.78
N THR A 69 13.25 -16.15 -2.37
CA THR A 69 13.26 -16.44 -3.81
C THR A 69 12.67 -17.81 -4.16
N ALA A 70 12.13 -18.55 -3.19
CA ALA A 70 11.69 -19.94 -3.39
C ALA A 70 10.63 -20.10 -4.49
N LEU A 71 9.73 -19.11 -4.65
CA LEU A 71 8.68 -19.13 -5.67
C LEU A 71 9.10 -18.49 -7.01
N GLY A 72 10.25 -17.81 -7.06
CA GLY A 72 10.73 -17.10 -8.25
C GLY A 72 11.50 -15.83 -7.91
N PRO A 73 11.82 -15.00 -8.92
CA PRO A 73 12.55 -13.74 -8.72
C PRO A 73 11.88 -12.86 -7.68
N CYS A 74 12.69 -12.16 -6.89
CA CYS A 74 12.20 -11.27 -5.87
C CYS A 74 11.28 -10.19 -6.47
N LYS A 75 10.18 -9.89 -5.77
CA LYS A 75 9.25 -8.85 -6.19
C LYS A 75 8.81 -8.01 -4.99
N GLY A 76 8.97 -6.70 -5.12
CA GLY A 76 8.31 -5.75 -4.23
C GLY A 76 8.80 -4.31 -4.38
N GLY A 77 8.01 -3.40 -3.82
CA GLY A 77 8.14 -1.96 -4.08
C GLY A 77 9.39 -1.29 -3.50
N ILE A 78 9.67 -0.09 -3.99
CA ILE A 78 10.66 0.86 -3.47
C ILE A 78 9.91 1.98 -2.76
N ARG A 79 10.25 2.28 -1.51
CA ARG A 79 9.66 3.36 -0.70
C ARG A 79 10.65 4.50 -0.49
N PHE A 80 10.25 5.73 -0.80
CA PHE A 80 10.99 6.95 -0.45
C PHE A 80 10.21 7.74 0.60
N HIS A 81 10.67 7.64 1.85
CA HIS A 81 10.05 8.35 2.96
C HIS A 81 11.04 8.50 4.11
N LYS A 82 11.01 9.64 4.81
CA LYS A 82 11.92 9.93 5.95
C LYS A 82 11.91 8.89 7.08
N SER A 83 10.85 8.09 7.19
CA SER A 83 10.73 7.03 8.21
C SER A 83 11.34 5.69 7.77
N VAL A 84 11.86 5.58 6.55
CA VAL A 84 12.43 4.32 6.05
C VAL A 84 13.69 3.97 6.85
N ASN A 85 13.67 2.79 7.43
CA ASN A 85 14.81 2.14 8.08
C ASN A 85 14.76 0.62 7.78
N LEU A 86 15.74 -0.13 8.29
CA LEU A 86 15.82 -1.57 8.03
C LEU A 86 14.62 -2.35 8.61
N SER A 87 14.21 -2.04 9.84
CA SER A 87 13.04 -2.66 10.50
C SER A 87 11.77 -2.57 9.65
N VAL A 88 11.43 -1.35 9.20
CA VAL A 88 10.25 -1.08 8.35
C VAL A 88 10.33 -1.88 7.05
N LEU A 89 11.50 -1.94 6.40
CA LEU A 89 11.65 -2.62 5.13
C LEU A 89 11.67 -4.15 5.30
N LYS A 90 12.20 -4.69 6.40
CA LYS A 90 12.14 -6.13 6.71
C LYS A 90 10.70 -6.57 6.92
N PHE A 91 9.93 -5.85 7.74
CA PHE A 91 8.49 -6.06 7.88
C PHE A 91 7.79 -6.13 6.52
N LEU A 92 7.96 -5.09 5.71
CA LEU A 92 7.29 -5.02 4.41
C LEU A 92 7.76 -6.12 3.45
N GLY A 93 9.02 -6.55 3.55
CA GLY A 93 9.58 -7.63 2.75
C GLY A 93 9.02 -9.00 3.14
N LEU A 94 8.93 -9.30 4.44
CA LEU A 94 8.32 -10.53 4.95
C LEU A 94 6.87 -10.63 4.51
N ALA A 95 6.07 -9.58 4.72
CA ALA A 95 4.69 -9.52 4.27
C ALA A 95 4.56 -9.69 2.75
N GLN A 96 5.55 -9.23 1.97
CA GLN A 96 5.56 -9.36 0.52
C GLN A 96 5.77 -10.81 0.07
N VAL A 97 6.50 -11.65 0.83
CA VAL A 97 6.66 -13.09 0.53
C VAL A 97 5.30 -13.77 0.46
N PHE A 98 4.54 -13.70 1.54
CA PHE A 98 3.23 -14.37 1.63
C PHE A 98 2.18 -13.72 0.73
N LYS A 99 2.18 -12.39 0.61
CA LYS A 99 1.31 -11.68 -0.33
C LYS A 99 1.52 -12.15 -1.77
N ASN A 100 2.77 -12.33 -2.18
CA ASN A 100 3.10 -12.77 -3.54
C ASN A 100 2.74 -14.25 -3.75
N ALA A 101 2.98 -15.11 -2.75
CA ALA A 101 2.57 -16.51 -2.80
C ALA A 101 1.06 -16.68 -3.07
N LEU A 102 0.22 -15.85 -2.43
CA LEU A 102 -1.23 -15.88 -2.60
C LEU A 102 -1.71 -15.45 -4.00
N THR A 103 -0.85 -14.88 -4.84
CA THR A 103 -1.21 -14.54 -6.22
C THR A 103 -1.23 -15.75 -7.16
N GLY A 104 -0.62 -16.87 -6.75
CA GLY A 104 -0.41 -18.04 -7.62
C GLY A 104 0.63 -17.84 -8.73
N LEU A 105 1.31 -16.68 -8.77
CA LEU A 105 2.39 -16.39 -9.71
C LEU A 105 3.75 -16.78 -9.12
N SER A 106 4.70 -17.11 -9.99
CA SER A 106 6.08 -17.45 -9.63
C SER A 106 6.92 -16.22 -9.29
N ILE A 107 6.64 -15.60 -8.14
CA ILE A 107 7.31 -14.39 -7.65
C ILE A 107 7.65 -14.50 -6.16
N GLY A 108 8.91 -14.25 -5.83
CA GLY A 108 9.42 -14.18 -4.46
C GLY A 108 9.11 -12.84 -3.78
N GLY A 109 9.55 -12.66 -2.53
CA GLY A 109 9.30 -11.44 -1.75
C GLY A 109 10.53 -10.54 -1.64
N ALA A 110 10.34 -9.23 -1.77
CA ALA A 110 11.38 -8.24 -1.54
C ALA A 110 10.81 -6.88 -1.12
N LYS A 111 11.65 -6.02 -0.56
CA LYS A 111 11.35 -4.60 -0.38
C LYS A 111 12.62 -3.76 -0.47
N GLY A 112 12.49 -2.50 -0.88
CA GLY A 112 13.62 -1.58 -0.85
C GLY A 112 13.16 -0.14 -0.65
N GLY A 113 14.10 0.78 -0.63
CA GLY A 113 13.78 2.17 -0.41
C GLY A 113 14.93 3.02 0.06
N SER A 114 14.59 4.24 0.46
CA SER A 114 15.49 5.21 1.04
C SER A 114 14.79 6.12 2.03
N ASP A 115 15.55 6.62 3.00
CA ASP A 115 15.14 7.71 3.90
C ASP A 115 15.00 9.08 3.22
N PHE A 116 15.20 9.15 1.89
CA PHE A 116 14.89 10.32 1.07
C PHE A 116 13.41 10.69 1.16
N ASP A 117 13.13 11.97 1.45
CA ASP A 117 11.78 12.53 1.46
C ASP A 117 11.54 13.35 0.19
N PRO A 118 10.65 12.91 -0.72
CA PRO A 118 10.29 13.68 -1.92
C PRO A 118 9.53 14.97 -1.62
N LYS A 119 8.98 15.15 -0.42
CA LYS A 119 8.24 16.37 -0.06
C LYS A 119 9.20 17.57 -0.02
N GLY A 120 8.77 18.66 -0.66
CA GLY A 120 9.57 19.88 -0.75
C GLY A 120 10.73 19.80 -1.73
N ARG A 121 10.84 18.71 -2.52
CA ARG A 121 11.89 18.53 -3.54
C ARG A 121 11.39 18.90 -4.91
N THR A 122 12.27 19.45 -5.73
CA THR A 122 11.96 19.69 -7.14
C THR A 122 12.05 18.39 -7.94
N ASP A 123 11.44 18.37 -9.13
CA ASP A 123 11.54 17.22 -10.02
C ASP A 123 12.99 16.97 -10.48
N ASN A 124 13.83 18.01 -10.52
CA ASN A 124 15.25 17.86 -10.80
C ASN A 124 16.00 17.17 -9.66
N GLU A 125 15.75 17.56 -8.42
CA GLU A 125 16.32 16.91 -7.24
C GLU A 125 15.92 15.44 -7.17
N ILE A 126 14.63 15.12 -7.36
CA ILE A 126 14.15 13.74 -7.32
C ILE A 126 14.74 12.92 -8.47
N ARG A 127 14.88 13.50 -9.67
CA ARG A 127 15.58 12.87 -10.79
C ARG A 127 17.03 12.54 -10.46
N ARG A 128 17.81 13.51 -9.96
CA ARG A 128 19.22 13.31 -9.56
C ARG A 128 19.33 12.24 -8.48
N PHE A 129 18.42 12.27 -7.48
CA PHE A 129 18.34 11.24 -6.46
C PHE A 129 18.08 9.85 -7.04
N CYS A 130 17.09 9.70 -7.93
CA CYS A 130 16.77 8.41 -8.56
C CYS A 130 17.95 7.85 -9.36
N GLN A 131 18.68 8.71 -10.07
CA GLN A 131 19.90 8.33 -10.81
C GLN A 131 21.00 7.84 -9.86
N ALA A 132 21.28 8.61 -8.80
CA ALA A 132 22.25 8.24 -7.77
C ALA A 132 21.87 6.94 -7.05
N PHE A 133 20.59 6.74 -6.75
CA PHE A 133 20.06 5.52 -6.15
C PHE A 133 20.23 4.32 -7.07
N MET A 134 19.90 4.47 -8.37
CA MET A 134 20.01 3.40 -9.35
C MET A 134 21.47 3.01 -9.68
N ASN A 135 22.42 3.95 -9.56
CA ASN A 135 23.85 3.62 -9.63
C ASN A 135 24.27 2.52 -8.66
N GLN A 136 23.59 2.40 -7.51
CA GLN A 136 23.84 1.31 -6.57
C GLN A 136 22.86 0.16 -6.75
N LEU A 137 21.56 0.45 -6.89
CA LEU A 137 20.53 -0.59 -6.98
C LEU A 137 20.72 -1.54 -8.17
N HIS A 138 21.24 -1.08 -9.30
CA HIS A 138 21.33 -1.91 -10.52
C HIS A 138 22.11 -3.21 -10.35
N HIS A 139 23.06 -3.27 -9.40
CA HIS A 139 23.81 -4.49 -9.07
C HIS A 139 22.95 -5.60 -8.43
N HIS A 140 21.75 -5.25 -7.96
CA HIS A 140 20.88 -6.12 -7.16
C HIS A 140 19.54 -6.42 -7.84
N VAL A 141 19.32 -5.95 -9.08
CA VAL A 141 18.05 -6.11 -9.79
C VAL A 141 18.27 -6.73 -11.17
N GLY A 142 17.27 -7.47 -11.64
CA GLY A 142 17.32 -8.15 -12.93
C GLY A 142 16.05 -8.97 -13.14
N ILE A 143 15.69 -9.26 -14.38
CA ILE A 143 14.44 -9.96 -14.70
C ILE A 143 14.32 -11.34 -14.02
N ASN A 144 15.46 -12.01 -13.82
CA ASN A 144 15.53 -13.32 -13.16
C ASN A 144 16.05 -13.24 -11.71
N ILE A 145 16.23 -12.03 -11.17
CA ILE A 145 16.80 -11.79 -9.85
C ILE A 145 15.77 -11.08 -8.97
N ASP A 146 15.43 -9.86 -9.37
CA ASP A 146 14.57 -8.97 -8.60
C ASP A 146 13.96 -7.88 -9.48
N ILE A 147 12.64 -7.72 -9.39
CA ILE A 147 11.84 -6.80 -10.18
C ILE A 147 11.14 -5.79 -9.25
N PRO A 148 11.73 -4.62 -8.96
CA PRO A 148 11.06 -3.61 -8.14
C PRO A 148 9.77 -3.02 -8.74
N GLY A 149 9.08 -2.21 -7.94
CA GLY A 149 7.94 -1.39 -8.38
C GLY A 149 7.76 -0.17 -7.47
N GLY A 150 6.71 0.61 -7.69
CA GLY A 150 6.39 1.76 -6.83
C GLY A 150 5.82 1.38 -5.45
N ASP A 151 6.04 2.26 -4.48
CA ASP A 151 5.42 2.29 -3.14
C ASP A 151 5.30 3.76 -2.70
N ILE A 152 5.11 4.05 -1.40
CA ILE A 152 5.03 5.43 -0.88
C ILE A 152 6.27 6.22 -1.31
N GLY A 153 6.03 7.38 -1.95
CA GLY A 153 7.09 8.26 -2.46
C GLY A 153 7.71 7.84 -3.80
N VAL A 154 7.29 6.71 -4.38
CA VAL A 154 7.76 6.21 -5.68
C VAL A 154 6.56 5.91 -6.59
N SER A 155 6.23 6.88 -7.43
CA SER A 155 5.17 6.81 -8.44
C SER A 155 5.73 6.46 -9.82
N GLU A 156 4.90 6.47 -10.85
CA GLU A 156 5.33 6.29 -12.25
C GLU A 156 6.47 7.24 -12.63
N ARG A 157 6.48 8.46 -12.07
CA ARG A 157 7.53 9.45 -12.32
C ARG A 157 8.91 8.98 -11.85
N GLU A 158 9.01 8.55 -10.59
CA GLU A 158 10.25 8.01 -10.03
C GLU A 158 10.65 6.71 -10.74
N ILE A 159 9.67 5.85 -11.06
CA ILE A 159 9.91 4.64 -11.86
C ILE A 159 10.49 4.98 -13.24
N GLY A 160 10.03 6.04 -13.88
CA GLY A 160 10.58 6.54 -15.14
C GLY A 160 12.04 6.95 -15.03
N TRP A 161 12.42 7.70 -14.00
CA TRP A 161 13.82 8.09 -13.78
C TRP A 161 14.72 6.91 -13.39
N LEU A 162 14.25 6.03 -12.52
CA LEU A 162 14.96 4.81 -12.14
C LEU A 162 15.19 3.90 -13.36
N PHE A 163 14.13 3.64 -14.14
CA PHE A 163 14.22 2.78 -15.32
C PHE A 163 15.06 3.42 -16.42
N GLY A 164 14.90 4.72 -16.67
CA GLY A 164 15.70 5.46 -17.63
C GLY A 164 17.20 5.36 -17.32
N HIS A 165 17.58 5.55 -16.06
CA HIS A 165 18.97 5.42 -15.62
C HIS A 165 19.49 3.97 -15.71
N PHE A 166 18.66 3.00 -15.31
CA PHE A 166 18.98 1.57 -15.48
C PHE A 166 19.29 1.24 -16.94
N LYS A 167 18.47 1.72 -17.89
CA LYS A 167 18.70 1.50 -19.32
C LYS A 167 20.04 2.06 -19.79
N THR A 168 20.41 3.25 -19.32
CA THR A 168 21.66 3.91 -19.69
C THR A 168 22.88 3.14 -19.20
N ILE A 169 22.90 2.76 -17.91
CA ILE A 169 24.09 2.12 -17.31
C ILE A 169 24.22 0.64 -17.71
N ASN A 170 23.11 -0.07 -17.93
CA ASN A 170 23.13 -1.49 -18.31
C ASN A 170 23.04 -1.72 -19.83
N ARG A 171 22.73 -0.69 -20.62
CA ARG A 171 22.45 -0.82 -22.06
C ARG A 171 21.37 -1.86 -22.38
N SER A 172 20.41 -2.04 -21.47
CA SER A 172 19.34 -3.03 -21.55
C SER A 172 17.97 -2.38 -21.40
N SER A 173 16.97 -2.89 -22.11
CA SER A 173 15.56 -2.47 -21.99
C SER A 173 14.67 -3.54 -21.35
N GLU A 174 15.26 -4.48 -20.61
CA GLU A 174 14.55 -5.55 -19.93
C GLU A 174 13.49 -5.03 -18.95
N ALA A 175 12.49 -5.88 -18.66
CA ALA A 175 11.38 -5.57 -17.76
C ALA A 175 11.77 -5.64 -16.27
N VAL A 176 12.90 -5.02 -15.89
CA VAL A 176 13.45 -5.06 -14.53
C VAL A 176 12.66 -4.24 -13.50
N ILE A 177 11.71 -3.40 -13.93
CA ILE A 177 10.83 -2.64 -13.04
C ILE A 177 9.38 -2.72 -13.53
N THR A 178 8.41 -2.82 -12.60
CA THR A 178 6.97 -2.68 -12.86
C THR A 178 6.41 -1.33 -12.40
N GLY A 179 5.20 -0.98 -12.85
CA GLY A 179 4.66 0.38 -12.66
C GLY A 179 5.18 1.38 -13.69
N LYS A 180 5.58 0.88 -14.85
CA LYS A 180 5.99 1.65 -16.02
C LYS A 180 4.78 2.30 -16.69
N GLY A 181 5.00 3.41 -17.38
CA GLY A 181 3.99 4.06 -18.22
C GLY A 181 3.67 3.23 -19.47
N LEU A 182 2.45 3.37 -19.97
CA LEU A 182 1.88 2.49 -21.00
C LEU A 182 2.71 2.46 -22.29
N THR A 183 3.30 3.59 -22.69
CA THR A 183 4.09 3.70 -23.92
C THR A 183 5.50 3.13 -23.82
N TRP A 184 5.94 2.68 -22.63
CA TRP A 184 7.28 2.16 -22.38
C TRP A 184 7.28 0.91 -21.50
N GLY A 185 6.33 -0.01 -21.76
CA GLY A 185 6.26 -1.34 -21.14
C GLY A 185 5.43 -1.39 -19.85
N GLY A 186 4.52 -0.43 -19.67
CA GLY A 186 3.46 -0.46 -18.67
C GLY A 186 2.37 -1.47 -18.99
N SER A 187 1.46 -1.66 -18.03
CA SER A 187 0.32 -2.58 -18.16
C SER A 187 -0.97 -1.83 -17.85
N TYR A 188 -2.00 -2.04 -18.67
CA TYR A 188 -3.35 -1.55 -18.40
C TYR A 188 -3.87 -2.15 -17.09
N GLY A 189 -4.62 -1.37 -16.32
CA GLY A 189 -5.12 -1.80 -15.02
C GLY A 189 -4.09 -1.74 -13.88
N ARG A 190 -2.79 -1.49 -14.14
CA ARG A 190 -1.76 -1.46 -13.08
C ARG A 190 -2.02 -0.38 -12.03
N LYS A 191 -2.55 0.76 -12.45
CA LYS A 191 -2.87 1.88 -11.57
C LYS A 191 -4.06 1.53 -10.68
N GLU A 192 -5.06 0.87 -11.25
CA GLU A 192 -6.31 0.49 -10.62
C GLU A 192 -6.16 -0.74 -9.72
N ALA A 193 -5.24 -1.64 -10.06
CA ALA A 193 -5.17 -3.03 -9.59
C ALA A 193 -5.33 -3.21 -8.08
N ALA A 194 -4.61 -2.43 -7.27
CA ALA A 194 -4.65 -2.60 -5.81
C ALA A 194 -6.03 -2.21 -5.24
N GLY A 195 -6.56 -1.04 -5.62
CA GLY A 195 -7.87 -0.60 -5.14
C GLY A 195 -9.01 -1.47 -5.68
N PHE A 196 -8.93 -1.86 -6.95
CA PHE A 196 -9.89 -2.78 -7.55
C PHE A 196 -9.84 -4.15 -6.87
N GLY A 197 -8.64 -4.66 -6.58
CA GLY A 197 -8.44 -5.92 -5.88
C GLY A 197 -9.11 -5.96 -4.51
N VAL A 198 -9.00 -4.88 -3.72
CA VAL A 198 -9.68 -4.79 -2.41
C VAL A 198 -11.21 -4.87 -2.57
N ALA A 199 -11.78 -4.09 -3.49
CA ALA A 199 -13.21 -4.10 -3.73
C ALA A 199 -13.70 -5.47 -4.26
N TYR A 200 -12.93 -6.12 -5.14
CA TYR A 200 -13.24 -7.48 -5.60
C TYR A 200 -13.15 -8.51 -4.48
N TYR A 201 -12.15 -8.40 -3.61
CA TYR A 201 -12.00 -9.32 -2.49
C TYR A 201 -13.19 -9.22 -1.51
N VAL A 202 -13.60 -7.99 -1.17
CA VAL A 202 -14.80 -7.76 -0.35
C VAL A 202 -16.06 -8.28 -1.01
N GLU A 203 -16.21 -8.07 -2.32
CA GLU A 203 -17.33 -8.61 -3.10
C GLU A 203 -17.39 -10.15 -2.97
N GLU A 204 -16.26 -10.85 -3.06
CA GLU A 204 -16.22 -12.30 -2.82
C GLU A 204 -16.51 -12.68 -1.35
N MET A 205 -16.05 -11.90 -0.36
CA MET A 205 -16.41 -12.11 1.05
C MET A 205 -17.93 -12.04 1.28
N ILE A 206 -18.58 -11.04 0.67
CA ILE A 206 -20.04 -10.87 0.74
C ILE A 206 -20.74 -12.05 0.08
N ARG A 207 -20.31 -12.44 -1.13
CA ARG A 207 -20.91 -13.58 -1.83
C ARG A 207 -20.75 -14.88 -1.04
N TYR A 208 -19.57 -15.13 -0.46
CA TYR A 208 -19.35 -16.33 0.35
C TYR A 208 -20.28 -16.36 1.57
N ARG A 209 -20.31 -15.27 2.37
CA ARG A 209 -21.14 -15.19 3.58
C ARG A 209 -22.64 -15.29 3.28
N SER A 210 -23.08 -14.71 2.17
CA SER A 210 -24.47 -14.75 1.72
C SER A 210 -24.84 -16.00 0.91
N LYS A 211 -23.90 -16.92 0.66
CA LYS A 211 -24.10 -18.08 -0.24
C LYS A 211 -24.55 -17.67 -1.65
N GLY A 212 -24.03 -16.55 -2.13
CA GLY A 212 -24.26 -16.02 -3.48
C GLY A 212 -25.52 -15.18 -3.65
N THR A 213 -26.25 -14.88 -2.57
CA THR A 213 -27.50 -14.09 -2.66
C THR A 213 -27.31 -12.58 -2.51
N ASP A 214 -26.11 -12.14 -2.16
CA ASP A 214 -25.79 -10.73 -1.88
C ASP A 214 -24.49 -10.30 -2.58
N SER A 215 -24.29 -8.99 -2.69
CA SER A 215 -23.13 -8.35 -3.34
C SER A 215 -22.84 -6.99 -2.71
N LEU A 216 -21.83 -6.29 -3.20
CA LEU A 216 -21.51 -4.92 -2.79
C LEU A 216 -22.61 -3.91 -3.20
N LYS A 217 -23.53 -4.29 -4.09
CA LYS A 217 -24.61 -3.43 -4.56
C LYS A 217 -25.50 -2.95 -3.41
N GLY A 218 -25.64 -1.63 -3.27
CA GLY A 218 -26.44 -0.97 -2.24
C GLY A 218 -25.75 -0.89 -0.86
N LYS A 219 -24.56 -1.48 -0.68
CA LYS A 219 -23.86 -1.45 0.61
C LYS A 219 -23.16 -0.12 0.85
N ALA A 220 -23.24 0.39 2.07
CA ALA A 220 -22.50 1.55 2.53
C ALA A 220 -21.05 1.17 2.86
N VAL A 221 -20.09 1.80 2.18
CA VAL A 221 -18.66 1.48 2.26
C VAL A 221 -17.87 2.68 2.76
N ALA A 222 -17.30 2.58 3.95
CA ALA A 222 -16.33 3.55 4.46
C ALA A 222 -14.95 3.26 3.88
N VAL A 223 -14.36 4.24 3.18
CA VAL A 223 -12.99 4.15 2.68
C VAL A 223 -12.17 5.24 3.38
N SER A 224 -10.97 4.91 3.83
CA SER A 224 -9.97 5.91 4.25
C SER A 224 -8.92 6.11 3.17
N GLY A 225 -8.23 7.24 3.23
CA GLY A 225 -7.23 7.58 2.23
C GLY A 225 -7.83 8.19 0.97
N ALA A 226 -6.97 8.87 0.23
CA ALA A 226 -7.25 9.51 -1.05
C ALA A 226 -6.03 9.38 -1.96
N GLY A 227 -5.25 8.32 -1.72
CA GLY A 227 -4.17 7.89 -2.60
C GLY A 227 -4.68 6.95 -3.68
N ASN A 228 -3.74 6.36 -4.41
CA ASN A 228 -4.05 5.47 -5.52
C ASN A 228 -4.93 4.27 -5.12
N VAL A 229 -4.66 3.62 -3.99
CA VAL A 229 -5.46 2.46 -3.54
C VAL A 229 -6.88 2.89 -3.21
N ALA A 230 -7.03 3.86 -2.29
CA ALA A 230 -8.33 4.32 -1.81
C ALA A 230 -9.26 4.82 -2.93
N LEU A 231 -8.76 5.68 -3.82
CA LEU A 231 -9.61 6.26 -4.86
C LEU A 231 -10.06 5.24 -5.91
N HIS A 232 -9.24 4.23 -6.21
CA HIS A 232 -9.65 3.15 -7.10
C HIS A 232 -10.52 2.10 -6.39
N ALA A 233 -10.37 1.89 -5.09
CA ALA A 233 -11.30 1.08 -4.30
C ALA A 233 -12.69 1.72 -4.25
N ALA A 234 -12.75 3.04 -4.02
CA ALA A 234 -13.98 3.83 -4.11
C ALA A 234 -14.58 3.76 -5.52
N LEU A 235 -13.76 3.95 -6.57
CA LEU A 235 -14.23 3.88 -7.97
C LEU A 235 -14.84 2.51 -8.28
N LYS A 236 -14.17 1.43 -7.89
CA LYS A 236 -14.68 0.07 -8.12
C LYS A 236 -15.95 -0.19 -7.31
N THR A 237 -16.00 0.29 -6.08
CA THR A 237 -17.19 0.21 -5.22
C THR A 237 -18.40 0.84 -5.91
N ILE A 238 -18.26 2.06 -6.44
CA ILE A 238 -19.34 2.74 -7.19
C ILE A 238 -19.73 1.91 -8.43
N GLN A 239 -18.76 1.39 -9.19
CA GLN A 239 -19.03 0.57 -10.38
C GLN A 239 -19.76 -0.75 -10.06
N LEU A 240 -19.55 -1.33 -8.89
CA LEU A 240 -20.27 -2.51 -8.39
C LEU A 240 -21.62 -2.14 -7.74
N GLY A 241 -21.99 -0.85 -7.74
CA GLY A 241 -23.25 -0.35 -7.18
C GLY A 241 -23.24 -0.13 -5.68
N GLY A 242 -22.07 -0.17 -5.03
CA GLY A 242 -21.91 0.21 -3.62
C GLY A 242 -21.91 1.73 -3.42
N ILE A 243 -22.10 2.16 -2.18
CA ILE A 243 -22.27 3.55 -1.76
C ILE A 243 -21.06 3.98 -0.95
N VAL A 244 -20.16 4.78 -1.54
CA VAL A 244 -18.95 5.25 -0.85
C VAL A 244 -19.32 6.33 0.15
N LYS A 245 -19.05 6.08 1.44
CA LYS A 245 -19.40 6.97 2.55
C LYS A 245 -18.28 7.91 2.96
N SER A 246 -17.03 7.61 2.63
CA SER A 246 -15.91 8.48 2.98
C SER A 246 -14.71 8.30 2.06
N VAL A 247 -13.84 9.31 2.06
CA VAL A 247 -12.41 9.24 1.72
C VAL A 247 -11.65 10.16 2.67
N SER A 248 -10.34 9.98 2.87
CA SER A 248 -9.57 10.84 3.80
C SER A 248 -8.16 11.16 3.31
N ASP A 249 -7.52 12.16 3.90
CA ASP A 249 -6.07 12.35 3.75
C ASP A 249 -5.44 12.66 5.12
N SER A 250 -4.15 12.99 5.13
CA SER A 250 -3.43 13.25 6.37
C SER A 250 -3.98 14.43 7.18
N LEU A 251 -4.84 15.28 6.60
CA LEU A 251 -5.39 16.44 7.29
C LEU A 251 -6.84 16.26 7.73
N GLY A 252 -7.55 15.24 7.27
CA GLY A 252 -8.94 14.98 7.68
C GLY A 252 -9.72 14.10 6.72
N SER A 253 -11.02 13.97 6.98
CA SER A 253 -11.92 13.09 6.25
C SER A 253 -13.02 13.87 5.54
N LEU A 254 -13.33 13.47 4.30
CA LEU A 254 -14.57 13.82 3.63
C LEU A 254 -15.58 12.70 3.89
N VAL A 255 -16.70 13.04 4.51
CA VAL A 255 -17.74 12.09 4.91
C VAL A 255 -19.07 12.47 4.25
N ALA A 256 -19.68 11.53 3.55
CA ALA A 256 -20.94 11.75 2.83
C ALA A 256 -22.11 11.94 3.81
N THR A 257 -22.80 13.07 3.69
CA THR A 257 -24.02 13.39 4.44
C THR A 257 -25.27 12.85 3.75
N SER A 258 -25.20 12.56 2.45
CA SER A 258 -26.31 11.98 1.69
C SER A 258 -26.34 10.45 1.76
N ALA A 259 -27.54 9.89 1.59
CA ALA A 259 -27.73 8.44 1.43
C ALA A 259 -27.12 7.90 0.12
N ARG A 260 -26.88 8.75 -0.88
CA ARG A 260 -26.26 8.38 -2.15
C ARG A 260 -24.72 8.27 -2.08
N GLY A 261 -24.11 8.70 -0.99
CA GLY A 261 -22.66 8.67 -0.83
C GLY A 261 -21.93 9.73 -1.66
N ILE A 262 -20.64 9.50 -1.89
CA ILE A 262 -19.79 10.24 -2.83
C ILE A 262 -20.06 9.69 -4.24
N ASP A 263 -20.55 10.54 -5.14
CA ASP A 263 -20.82 10.16 -6.53
C ASP A 263 -19.55 10.13 -7.40
N LEU A 264 -19.71 9.62 -8.62
CA LEU A 264 -18.60 9.44 -9.56
C LEU A 264 -17.95 10.76 -9.95
N ASP A 265 -18.74 11.81 -10.16
CA ASP A 265 -18.23 13.13 -10.57
C ASP A 265 -17.39 13.76 -9.45
N THR A 266 -17.88 13.70 -8.21
CA THR A 266 -17.13 14.13 -7.02
C THR A 266 -15.86 13.32 -6.84
N LEU A 267 -15.93 11.99 -7.01
CA LEU A 267 -14.74 11.13 -6.89
C LEU A 267 -13.70 11.45 -7.98
N GLN A 268 -14.12 11.67 -9.23
CA GLN A 268 -13.23 12.04 -10.33
C GLN A 268 -12.57 13.40 -10.08
N ALA A 269 -13.31 14.39 -9.56
CA ALA A 269 -12.76 15.68 -9.19
C ALA A 269 -11.70 15.54 -8.07
N ILE A 270 -11.94 14.69 -7.07
CA ILE A 270 -10.95 14.34 -6.03
C ILE A 270 -9.72 13.64 -6.64
N MET A 271 -9.90 12.73 -7.61
CA MET A 271 -8.78 12.10 -8.30
C MET A 271 -7.91 13.14 -9.03
N VAL A 272 -8.52 14.10 -9.72
CA VAL A 272 -7.80 15.20 -10.39
C VAL A 272 -7.09 16.10 -9.38
N LEU A 273 -7.74 16.45 -8.26
CA LEU A 273 -7.12 17.20 -7.17
C LEU A 273 -5.84 16.53 -6.65
N LYS A 274 -5.89 15.20 -6.50
CA LYS A 274 -4.78 14.41 -5.95
C LYS A 274 -3.61 14.23 -6.93
N THR A 275 -3.83 14.31 -8.24
CA THR A 275 -2.71 14.38 -9.20
C THR A 275 -1.88 15.66 -9.03
N ARG A 276 -2.53 16.76 -8.58
CA ARG A 276 -1.89 18.04 -8.26
C ARG A 276 -1.33 18.09 -6.82
N ARG A 277 -1.39 16.97 -6.08
CA ARG A 277 -0.96 16.86 -4.67
C ARG A 277 -1.67 17.82 -3.70
N ALA A 278 -2.87 18.26 -4.05
CA ALA A 278 -3.67 19.12 -3.17
C ALA A 278 -4.45 18.30 -2.11
N GLN A 279 -4.84 18.98 -1.03
CA GLN A 279 -5.49 18.38 0.15
C GLN A 279 -7.01 18.41 0.01
N LEU A 280 -7.71 17.47 0.63
CA LEU A 280 -9.18 17.38 0.62
C LEU A 280 -9.84 18.62 1.26
N ALA A 281 -9.15 19.27 2.20
CA ALA A 281 -9.58 20.56 2.76
C ALA A 281 -9.76 21.64 1.68
N THR A 282 -8.92 21.63 0.65
CA THR A 282 -9.03 22.58 -0.48
C THR A 282 -10.26 22.28 -1.31
N PHE A 283 -10.53 21.00 -1.58
CA PHE A 283 -11.72 20.56 -2.31
C PHE A 283 -13.01 20.97 -1.62
N ALA A 284 -13.08 20.75 -0.30
CA ALA A 284 -14.24 21.15 0.50
C ALA A 284 -14.51 22.67 0.48
N LYS A 285 -13.45 23.49 0.41
CA LYS A 285 -13.56 24.95 0.37
C LYS A 285 -14.03 25.50 -0.98
N GLN A 286 -13.86 24.76 -2.08
CA GLN A 286 -14.28 25.21 -3.41
C GLN A 286 -15.81 25.29 -3.53
N GLY A 287 -16.55 24.47 -2.76
CA GLY A 287 -18.01 24.54 -2.70
C GLY A 287 -18.74 24.07 -3.96
N GLU A 288 -18.03 23.55 -4.96
CA GLU A 288 -18.60 23.09 -6.25
C GLU A 288 -19.37 21.77 -6.12
N HIS A 289 -19.11 21.00 -5.07
CA HIS A 289 -19.79 19.73 -4.80
C HIS A 289 -20.47 19.76 -3.42
N THR A 290 -21.63 19.11 -3.32
CA THR A 290 -22.45 19.05 -2.09
C THR A 290 -22.66 17.60 -1.66
N GLY A 291 -23.26 17.39 -0.48
CA GLY A 291 -23.59 16.04 0.00
C GLY A 291 -22.48 15.35 0.81
N PHE A 292 -21.48 16.10 1.26
CA PHE A 292 -20.44 15.66 2.18
C PHE A 292 -20.02 16.78 3.13
N ASN A 293 -19.44 16.39 4.27
CA ASN A 293 -18.80 17.27 5.24
C ASN A 293 -17.31 16.95 5.30
N TYR A 294 -16.48 17.99 5.32
CA TYR A 294 -15.08 17.85 5.66
C TYR A 294 -14.89 17.99 7.16
N ILE A 295 -14.24 17.01 7.78
CA ILE A 295 -13.94 16.99 9.21
C ILE A 295 -12.43 16.97 9.37
N ALA A 296 -11.86 18.05 9.90
CA ALA A 296 -10.43 18.22 10.05
C ALA A 296 -9.86 17.33 11.17
N GLY A 297 -8.68 16.76 10.94
CA GLY A 297 -7.90 16.04 11.95
C GLY A 297 -8.44 14.65 12.34
N VAL A 298 -9.51 14.16 11.70
CA VAL A 298 -10.13 12.89 12.07
C VAL A 298 -10.06 11.85 10.96
N ARG A 299 -10.02 10.59 11.37
CA ARG A 299 -10.27 9.40 10.53
C ARG A 299 -11.78 9.23 10.35
N PRO A 300 -12.24 8.51 9.31
CA PRO A 300 -13.66 8.52 8.95
C PRO A 300 -14.54 7.63 9.86
N TRP A 301 -13.95 6.65 10.54
CA TRP A 301 -14.65 5.49 11.11
C TRP A 301 -15.79 5.82 12.09
N GLU A 302 -15.62 6.84 12.93
CA GLU A 302 -16.63 7.24 13.92
C GLU A 302 -17.68 8.22 13.35
N PHE A 303 -17.46 8.73 12.13
CA PHE A 303 -18.25 9.82 11.55
C PHE A 303 -19.13 9.38 10.37
N VAL A 304 -18.91 8.18 9.83
CA VAL A 304 -19.62 7.67 8.64
C VAL A 304 -21.06 7.23 8.91
N GLY A 305 -21.49 7.15 10.17
CA GLY A 305 -22.80 6.62 10.54
C GLY A 305 -22.88 5.11 10.26
N GLN A 306 -24.06 4.62 9.88
CA GLN A 306 -24.25 3.21 9.52
C GLN A 306 -23.46 2.84 8.25
N VAL A 307 -22.70 1.75 8.33
CA VAL A 307 -21.87 1.24 7.23
C VAL A 307 -21.83 -0.29 7.26
N ASP A 308 -21.82 -0.92 6.09
CA ASP A 308 -21.72 -2.38 5.95
C ASP A 308 -20.26 -2.85 5.84
N VAL A 309 -19.42 -2.02 5.23
CA VAL A 309 -18.04 -2.36 4.85
C VAL A 309 -17.09 -1.24 5.25
N ALA A 310 -15.90 -1.59 5.77
CA ALA A 310 -14.78 -0.67 5.94
C ALA A 310 -13.55 -1.12 5.13
N MET A 311 -12.93 -0.18 4.42
CA MET A 311 -11.71 -0.40 3.63
C MET A 311 -10.61 0.59 4.06
N PRO A 312 -9.78 0.27 5.07
CA PRO A 312 -8.61 1.07 5.41
C PRO A 312 -7.59 1.05 4.26
N CYS A 313 -7.35 2.21 3.64
CA CYS A 313 -6.57 2.35 2.40
C CYS A 313 -5.57 3.53 2.43
N ALA A 314 -5.21 4.05 3.59
CA ALA A 314 -4.33 5.21 3.77
C ALA A 314 -2.92 4.82 4.25
N THR A 315 -2.79 4.21 5.44
CA THR A 315 -1.50 3.95 6.09
C THR A 315 -1.60 2.83 7.12
N GLN A 316 -0.46 2.43 7.68
CA GLN A 316 -0.40 1.41 8.73
C GLN A 316 -1.02 1.90 10.05
N ASN A 317 -1.61 1.00 10.83
CA ASN A 317 -2.21 1.27 12.15
C ASN A 317 -3.22 2.45 12.13
N GLU A 318 -4.03 2.53 11.07
CA GLU A 318 -5.02 3.57 10.87
C GLU A 318 -6.42 3.24 11.40
N LEU A 319 -6.66 2.01 11.81
CA LEU A 319 -7.91 1.55 12.42
C LEU A 319 -7.58 0.94 13.80
N SER A 320 -7.88 1.72 14.84
CA SER A 320 -7.65 1.36 16.25
C SER A 320 -8.78 0.51 16.84
N LEU A 321 -8.55 -0.09 18.00
CA LEU A 321 -9.58 -0.83 18.75
C LEU A 321 -10.87 -0.01 18.97
N GLN A 322 -10.74 1.28 19.29
CA GLN A 322 -11.90 2.14 19.54
C GLN A 322 -12.71 2.36 18.25
N GLU A 323 -12.03 2.60 17.14
CA GLU A 323 -12.64 2.77 15.83
C GLU A 323 -13.29 1.46 15.34
N ALA A 324 -12.68 0.30 15.63
CA ALA A 324 -13.25 -1.02 15.37
C ALA A 324 -14.57 -1.24 16.13
N LYS A 325 -14.63 -0.89 17.42
CA LYS A 325 -15.87 -0.93 18.21
C LYS A 325 -16.96 -0.05 17.59
N SER A 326 -16.60 1.16 17.18
CA SER A 326 -17.51 2.10 16.52
C SER A 326 -18.05 1.53 15.20
N LEU A 327 -17.20 0.89 14.39
CA LEU A 327 -17.63 0.24 13.14
C LEU A 327 -18.58 -0.94 13.39
N ILE A 328 -18.30 -1.80 14.36
CA ILE A 328 -19.18 -2.92 14.72
C ILE A 328 -20.54 -2.38 15.17
N ALA A 329 -20.56 -1.36 16.04
CA ALA A 329 -21.78 -0.71 16.49
C ALA A 329 -22.56 -0.03 15.35
N ALA A 330 -21.86 0.41 14.30
CA ALA A 330 -22.44 0.99 13.09
C ALA A 330 -22.99 -0.05 12.09
N GLY A 331 -22.92 -1.36 12.40
CA GLY A 331 -23.39 -2.44 11.53
C GLY A 331 -22.35 -2.95 10.52
N CYS A 332 -21.07 -2.62 10.72
CA CYS A 332 -20.01 -3.08 9.84
C CYS A 332 -19.83 -4.60 9.96
N HIS A 333 -19.86 -5.27 8.81
CA HIS A 333 -19.81 -6.73 8.71
C HIS A 333 -18.60 -7.25 7.94
N TYR A 334 -17.93 -6.38 7.19
CA TYR A 334 -16.77 -6.73 6.37
C TYR A 334 -15.70 -5.65 6.49
N VAL A 335 -14.47 -6.07 6.79
CA VAL A 335 -13.31 -5.18 6.82
C VAL A 335 -12.23 -5.79 5.94
N ALA A 336 -11.64 -5.00 5.04
CA ALA A 336 -10.55 -5.46 4.18
C ALA A 336 -9.49 -4.37 3.99
N GLU A 337 -8.25 -4.68 4.31
CA GLU A 337 -7.14 -3.72 4.22
C GLU A 337 -6.67 -3.52 2.78
N GLY A 338 -6.71 -2.27 2.32
CA GLY A 338 -5.96 -1.83 1.14
C GLY A 338 -4.59 -1.25 1.48
N SER A 339 -4.44 -0.66 2.67
CA SER A 339 -3.14 -0.32 3.25
C SER A 339 -2.42 -1.57 3.74
N ASN A 340 -1.09 -1.53 3.83
CA ASN A 340 -0.36 -2.61 4.51
C ASN A 340 -0.52 -2.42 6.01
N MET A 341 -1.08 -3.41 6.72
CA MET A 341 -1.25 -3.41 8.17
C MET A 341 -2.12 -2.24 8.63
N GLY A 342 -3.29 -2.09 8.00
CA GLY A 342 -4.21 -0.97 8.25
C GLY A 342 -4.84 -0.99 9.64
N CYS A 343 -5.14 -2.16 10.16
CA CYS A 343 -5.67 -2.39 11.49
C CYS A 343 -4.55 -2.55 12.51
N THR A 344 -4.79 -2.03 13.71
CA THR A 344 -3.99 -2.38 14.88
C THR A 344 -4.23 -3.83 15.29
N ALA A 345 -3.27 -4.47 15.99
CA ALA A 345 -3.42 -5.84 16.46
C ALA A 345 -4.67 -6.02 17.34
N GLU A 346 -4.98 -5.03 18.17
CA GLU A 346 -6.17 -5.03 19.03
C GLU A 346 -7.47 -4.90 18.22
N ALA A 347 -7.46 -4.17 17.11
CA ALA A 347 -8.61 -4.12 16.19
C ALA A 347 -8.82 -5.46 15.48
N CYS A 348 -7.75 -6.10 15.01
CA CYS A 348 -7.82 -7.44 14.42
C CYS A 348 -8.40 -8.46 15.41
N ALA A 349 -7.88 -8.50 16.64
CA ALA A 349 -8.38 -9.40 17.68
C ALA A 349 -9.87 -9.19 18.00
N LEU A 350 -10.36 -7.94 17.94
CA LEU A 350 -11.79 -7.66 18.10
C LEU A 350 -12.63 -8.10 16.90
N PHE A 351 -12.12 -8.02 15.68
CA PHE A 351 -12.84 -8.50 14.50
C PHE A 351 -12.92 -10.03 14.45
N GLU A 352 -11.99 -10.73 15.10
CA GLU A 352 -11.93 -12.19 15.16
C GLU A 352 -12.73 -12.81 16.33
N SER A 353 -13.20 -12.00 17.29
CA SER A 353 -13.95 -12.45 18.48
C SER A 353 -15.43 -12.71 18.20
#